data_AF-A0AAW9Q691-F1
#
_entry.id   AF-A0AAW9Q691-F1
#
_cell.length_a   1.000
_cell.length_b   1.000
_cell.length_c   1.000
_cell.angle_alpha   90.00
_cell.angle_beta   90.00
_cell.angle_gamma   90.00
#
_symmetry.space_group_name_H-M   'P 1'
#
loop_
_entity.id
_entity.type
_entity.pdbx_description
1 polymer ?
#
loop_
_entity_poly.entity_id
_entity_poly.type
_entity_poly.pdbx_seq_one_letter_code
_entity_poly.pdbx_strand_id
1 'polypeptide(L)'
;MSFLEESWVEREEIQYKKIFGLIGKGIYPLSFELFENQFGTESVDPTWLHYGVFVYPPTEKRNSWVYVTSGMSNPWGAEEKMDFSGLGVEFLMETLEEISWGISVLQSLMAYNILLSVGRFGDRELLNYGDRVPLAIQPPIQG
;
A
#
# COMPACT_ATOMS: atom_id res chain seq x y z
N MET A 1 8.13 -22.67 3.56
CA MET A 1 7.73 -21.25 3.54
C MET A 1 6.50 -21.13 4.42
N SER A 2 6.38 -20.04 5.17
CA SER A 2 5.16 -19.74 5.93
C SER A 2 4.03 -19.32 4.98
N PHE A 3 2.77 -19.36 5.43
CA PHE A 3 1.65 -18.87 4.62
C PHE A 3 1.80 -17.40 4.23
N LEU A 4 2.42 -16.60 5.10
CA LEU A 4 2.81 -15.22 4.81
C LEU A 4 3.83 -15.14 3.66
N GLU A 5 4.90 -15.93 3.71
CA GLU A 5 5.93 -15.96 2.65
C GLU A 5 5.34 -16.43 1.31
N GLU A 6 4.46 -17.44 1.33
CA GLU A 6 3.78 -17.92 0.12
C GLU A 6 2.88 -16.85 -0.49
N SER A 7 2.11 -16.13 0.34
CA SER A 7 1.24 -15.03 -0.10
C SER A 7 2.05 -13.87 -0.67
N TRP A 8 3.20 -13.58 -0.06
CA TRP A 8 4.15 -12.57 -0.50
C TRP A 8 4.73 -12.90 -1.88
N VAL A 9 5.28 -14.11 -2.05
CA VAL A 9 5.83 -14.59 -3.32
C VAL A 9 4.76 -14.58 -4.42
N GLU A 10 3.57 -15.09 -4.13
CA GLU A 10 2.48 -15.13 -5.11
C GLU A 10 2.09 -13.71 -5.56
N ARG A 11 1.88 -12.77 -4.63
CA ARG A 11 1.47 -11.41 -4.98
C ARG A 11 2.58 -10.64 -5.70
N GLU A 12 3.77 -10.58 -5.12
CA GLU A 12 4.79 -9.62 -5.53
C GLU A 12 5.72 -10.17 -6.62
N GLU A 13 6.14 -11.42 -6.50
CA GLU A 13 7.09 -12.03 -7.44
C GLU A 13 6.41 -12.62 -8.68
N ILE A 14 5.16 -13.09 -8.53
CA ILE A 14 4.41 -13.76 -9.59
C ILE A 14 3.36 -12.81 -10.20
N GLN A 15 2.34 -12.41 -9.44
CA GLN A 15 1.20 -11.68 -10.00
C GLN A 15 1.57 -10.25 -10.42
N TYR A 16 2.19 -9.48 -9.53
CA TYR A 16 2.60 -8.11 -9.85
C TYR A 16 3.59 -8.07 -11.00
N LYS A 17 4.56 -8.99 -11.03
CA LYS A 17 5.49 -9.10 -12.16
C LYS A 17 4.77 -9.40 -13.48
N LYS A 18 3.78 -10.30 -13.46
CA LYS A 18 3.00 -10.67 -14.64
C LYS A 18 2.12 -9.52 -15.15
N ILE A 19 1.52 -8.74 -14.24
CA ILE A 19 0.59 -7.67 -14.58
C ILE A 19 1.34 -6.37 -14.92
N PHE A 20 2.36 -6.02 -14.14
CA PHE A 20 3.01 -4.72 -14.18
C PHE A 20 4.41 -4.71 -14.79
N GLY A 21 5.01 -5.89 -15.01
CA GLY A 21 6.36 -6.03 -15.56
C GLY A 21 7.45 -6.06 -14.49
N LEU A 22 8.68 -5.68 -14.88
CA LEU A 22 9.81 -5.67 -13.96
C LEU A 22 9.68 -4.53 -12.96
N ILE A 23 9.93 -4.84 -11.70
CA ILE A 23 9.97 -3.87 -10.61
C ILE A 23 11.09 -2.85 -10.84
N GLY A 24 10.84 -1.59 -10.46
CA GLY A 24 11.84 -0.54 -10.43
C GLY A 24 12.81 -0.70 -9.25
N LYS A 25 12.84 0.30 -8.36
CA LYS A 25 13.85 0.42 -7.28
C LYS A 25 13.56 -0.41 -6.02
N GLY A 26 12.51 -1.23 -6.01
CA GLY A 26 12.05 -1.98 -4.84
C GLY A 26 10.82 -1.36 -4.17
N ILE A 27 10.59 -1.74 -2.91
CA ILE A 27 9.46 -1.25 -2.11
C ILE A 27 9.82 0.06 -1.40
N TYR A 28 8.86 0.98 -1.36
CA TYR A 28 8.91 2.21 -0.57
C TYR A 28 8.03 2.01 0.69
N PRO A 29 8.61 1.58 1.82
CA PRO A 29 7.83 1.21 3.00
C PRO A 29 7.17 2.41 3.68
N LEU A 30 6.11 2.16 4.44
CA LEU A 30 5.56 3.14 5.39
C LEU A 30 6.61 3.45 6.45
N SER A 31 6.56 4.69 6.94
CA SER A 31 7.40 5.14 8.04
C SER A 31 6.53 5.52 9.23
N PHE A 32 7.10 5.47 10.44
CA PHE A 32 6.38 5.90 11.63
C PHE A 32 6.03 7.39 11.55
N GLU A 33 6.93 8.20 10.99
CA GLU A 33 6.77 9.65 10.82
C GLU A 33 5.54 10.00 9.96
N LEU A 34 5.14 9.13 9.02
CA LEU A 34 3.89 9.30 8.29
C LEU A 34 2.68 9.26 9.24
N PHE A 35 2.61 8.24 10.11
CA PHE A 35 1.53 8.06 11.07
C PHE A 35 1.52 9.17 12.13
N GLU A 36 2.69 9.54 12.63
CA GLU A 36 2.85 10.61 13.61
C GLU A 36 2.44 11.97 13.02
N ASN A 37 3.07 12.39 11.92
CA ASN A 37 2.90 13.75 11.41
C ASN A 37 1.56 13.97 10.72
N GLN A 38 1.02 12.97 10.02
CA GLN A 38 -0.22 13.13 9.24
C GLN A 38 -1.48 12.77 10.04
N PHE A 39 -1.37 11.83 11.00
CA PHE A 39 -2.53 11.30 11.72
C PHE A 39 -2.45 11.49 13.25
N GLY A 40 -1.36 12.06 13.77
CA GLY A 40 -1.20 12.29 15.20
C GLY A 40 -1.22 10.98 16.00
N THR A 41 -0.59 9.94 15.46
CA THR A 41 -0.53 8.62 16.07
C THR A 41 0.81 8.46 16.79
N GLU A 42 0.76 8.16 18.10
CA GLU A 42 1.96 8.08 18.97
C GLU A 42 2.66 6.70 18.90
N SER A 43 1.98 5.67 18.42
CA SER A 43 2.53 4.32 18.25
C SER A 43 1.78 3.54 17.17
N VAL A 44 2.47 2.62 16.51
CA VAL A 44 1.92 1.77 15.45
C VAL A 44 2.30 0.32 15.69
N ASP A 45 1.53 -0.61 15.15
CA ASP A 45 1.98 -1.99 15.06
C ASP A 45 3.23 -2.05 14.15
N PRO A 46 4.36 -2.61 14.61
CA PRO A 46 5.59 -2.66 13.81
C PRO A 46 5.43 -3.36 12.46
N THR A 47 4.46 -4.29 12.33
CA THR A 47 4.22 -5.00 11.07
C THR A 47 3.78 -4.06 9.95
N TRP A 48 3.09 -2.96 10.26
CA TRP A 48 2.64 -1.97 9.27
C TRP A 48 3.79 -1.28 8.54
N LEU A 49 4.97 -1.21 9.18
CA LEU A 49 6.17 -0.60 8.61
C LEU A 49 6.83 -1.49 7.53
N HIS A 50 6.38 -2.73 7.38
CA HIS A 50 6.75 -3.59 6.26
C HIS A 50 5.84 -3.41 5.05
N TYR A 51 4.77 -2.62 5.17
CA TYR A 51 3.86 -2.37 4.06
C TYR A 51 4.43 -1.22 3.25
N GLY A 52 4.17 -1.17 1.96
CA GLY A 52 4.77 -0.13 1.14
C GLY A 52 4.19 -0.05 -0.26
N VAL A 53 4.83 0.80 -1.07
CA VAL A 53 4.42 1.02 -2.46
C VAL A 53 5.53 0.51 -3.38
N PHE A 54 5.15 -0.22 -4.42
CA PHE A 54 6.02 -0.54 -5.53
C PHE A 54 5.79 0.41 -6.69
N VAL A 55 6.85 0.68 -7.45
CA VAL A 55 6.80 1.50 -8.66
C VAL A 55 7.28 0.68 -9.84
N TYR A 56 6.44 0.61 -10.87
CA TYR A 56 6.69 -0.11 -12.12
C TYR A 56 6.74 0.88 -13.29
N PRO A 57 7.83 0.88 -14.07
CA PRO A 57 7.93 1.72 -15.27
C PRO A 57 6.97 1.23 -16.37
N PRO A 58 6.75 2.04 -17.42
CA PRO A 58 6.11 1.59 -18.66
C PRO A 58 6.76 0.32 -19.23
N THR A 59 5.95 -0.48 -19.92
CA THR A 59 6.40 -1.69 -20.64
C THR A 59 6.06 -1.54 -22.13
N GLU A 60 6.50 -2.48 -22.97
CA GLU A 60 6.10 -2.50 -24.38
C GLU A 60 4.57 -2.57 -24.58
N LYS A 61 3.83 -3.09 -23.59
CA LYS A 61 2.37 -3.28 -23.65
C LYS A 61 1.59 -2.22 -22.87
N ARG A 62 2.25 -1.37 -22.08
CA ARG A 62 1.63 -0.38 -21.20
C ARG A 62 2.47 0.89 -21.18
N ASN A 63 1.89 2.03 -21.56
CA ASN A 63 2.57 3.33 -21.64
C ASN A 63 2.47 4.16 -20.35
N SER A 64 2.01 3.58 -19.24
CA SER A 64 1.87 4.22 -17.93
C SER A 64 2.88 3.69 -16.91
N TRP A 65 3.23 4.57 -15.97
CA TRP A 65 3.82 4.24 -14.69
C TRP A 65 2.75 3.72 -13.74
N VAL A 66 3.07 2.68 -12.98
CA VAL A 66 2.15 2.09 -11.99
C VAL A 66 2.75 2.11 -10.60
N TYR A 67 1.95 2.60 -9.67
CA TYR A 67 2.21 2.62 -8.24
C TYR A 67 1.19 1.68 -7.61
N VAL A 68 1.65 0.70 -6.82
CA VAL A 68 0.76 -0.29 -6.21
C VAL A 68 1.20 -0.56 -4.77
N THR A 69 0.25 -0.62 -3.85
CA THR A 69 0.54 -0.95 -2.46
C THR A 69 0.82 -2.45 -2.31
N SER A 70 1.52 -2.80 -1.24
CA SER A 70 1.70 -4.17 -0.83
C SER A 70 1.77 -4.26 0.69
N GLY A 71 1.02 -5.20 1.26
CA GLY A 71 1.10 -5.58 2.67
C GLY A 71 -0.24 -5.59 3.38
N MET A 72 -1.22 -4.80 2.91
CA MET A 72 -2.57 -4.78 3.48
C MET A 72 -3.29 -6.12 3.33
N SER A 73 -2.96 -6.87 2.28
CA SER A 73 -3.49 -8.21 2.02
C SER A 73 -2.68 -9.35 2.67
N ASN A 74 -1.67 -9.05 3.49
CA ASN A 74 -0.87 -10.10 4.13
C ASN A 74 -1.64 -10.79 5.27
N PRO A 75 -1.55 -12.13 5.41
CA PRO A 75 -2.18 -12.88 6.48
C PRO A 75 -1.35 -12.80 7.79
N TRP A 76 -1.03 -11.60 8.26
CA TRP A 76 -0.24 -11.43 9.48
C TRP A 76 -0.91 -12.11 10.68
N GLY A 77 -0.20 -13.05 11.30
CA GLY A 77 -0.71 -13.81 12.45
C GLY A 77 -1.85 -14.79 12.14
N ALA A 78 -2.26 -14.95 10.88
CA ALA A 78 -3.29 -15.89 10.49
C ALA A 78 -2.67 -17.26 10.13
N GLU A 79 -3.08 -18.30 10.85
CA GLU A 79 -2.65 -19.68 10.61
C GLU A 79 -3.54 -20.38 9.56
N GLU A 80 -4.77 -19.90 9.36
CA GLU A 80 -5.76 -20.49 8.46
C GLU A 80 -6.18 -19.54 7.34
N LYS A 81 -6.57 -20.11 6.19
CA LYS A 81 -7.07 -19.37 5.03
C LYS A 81 -8.51 -18.91 5.28
N MET A 82 -8.72 -17.60 5.31
CA MET A 82 -10.05 -16.98 5.27
C MET A 82 -10.41 -16.57 3.83
N ASP A 83 -11.66 -16.17 3.60
CA ASP A 83 -12.13 -15.68 2.29
C ASP A 83 -11.29 -14.51 1.76
N PHE A 84 -10.78 -13.65 2.66
CA PHE A 84 -9.82 -12.59 2.36
C PHE A 84 -8.71 -12.54 3.41
N SER A 85 -7.47 -12.23 2.99
CA SER A 85 -6.32 -12.04 3.88
C SER A 85 -6.14 -10.57 4.26
N GLY A 86 -5.82 -10.30 5.53
CA GLY A 86 -5.62 -8.94 6.03
C GLY A 86 -6.85 -8.05 5.81
N LEU A 87 -6.65 -6.88 5.18
CA LEU A 87 -7.70 -5.95 4.77
C LEU A 87 -8.34 -6.32 3.42
N GLY A 88 -7.84 -7.36 2.73
CA GLY A 88 -8.42 -7.90 1.51
C GLY A 88 -8.24 -7.07 0.23
N VAL A 89 -7.54 -5.93 0.30
CA VAL A 89 -7.36 -5.01 -0.83
C VAL A 89 -5.94 -4.45 -0.91
N GLU A 90 -5.55 -4.05 -2.11
CA GLU A 90 -4.37 -3.21 -2.38
C GLU A 90 -4.81 -2.05 -3.29
N PHE A 91 -4.20 -0.87 -3.11
CA PHE A 91 -4.48 0.31 -3.90
C PHE A 91 -3.50 0.45 -5.06
N LEU A 92 -4.01 0.92 -6.19
CA LEU A 92 -3.25 1.12 -7.42
C LEU A 92 -3.51 2.52 -7.97
N MET A 93 -2.45 3.13 -8.49
CA MET A 93 -2.52 4.39 -9.24
C MET A 93 -1.67 4.28 -10.50
N GLU A 94 -2.20 4.80 -11.62
CA GLU A 94 -1.46 4.89 -12.88
C GLU A 94 -1.26 6.35 -13.30
N THR A 95 -0.10 6.65 -13.87
CA THR A 95 0.20 7.96 -14.47
C THR A 95 0.93 7.81 -15.79
N LEU A 96 0.82 8.81 -16.67
CA LEU A 96 1.54 8.80 -17.95
C LEU A 96 3.04 9.08 -17.80
N GLU A 97 3.41 9.78 -16.72
CA GLU A 97 4.79 10.19 -16.43
C GLU A 97 5.21 9.69 -15.05
N GLU A 98 6.53 9.58 -14.83
CA GLU A 98 7.06 9.28 -13.50
C GLU A 98 6.82 10.48 -12.59
N ILE A 99 6.05 10.28 -11.52
CA ILE A 99 5.74 11.30 -10.54
C ILE A 99 6.35 10.96 -9.18
N SER A 100 6.94 11.96 -8.53
CA SER A 100 7.54 11.80 -7.21
C SER A 100 6.51 11.70 -6.09
N TRP A 101 5.36 12.36 -6.23
CA TRP A 101 4.31 12.42 -5.20
C TRP A 101 3.42 11.17 -5.15
N GLY A 102 3.47 10.30 -6.17
CA GLY A 102 2.55 9.16 -6.25
C GLY A 102 2.74 8.12 -5.15
N ILE A 103 4.00 7.94 -4.72
CA ILE A 103 4.34 7.10 -3.56
C ILE A 103 3.66 7.66 -2.31
N SER A 104 3.86 8.94 -2.01
CA SER A 104 3.31 9.59 -0.81
C SER A 104 1.78 9.55 -0.75
N VAL A 105 1.10 9.67 -1.90
CA VAL A 105 -0.36 9.55 -1.97
C VAL A 105 -0.83 8.14 -1.58
N LEU A 106 -0.25 7.10 -2.18
CA LEU A 106 -0.63 5.72 -1.85
C LEU A 106 -0.23 5.33 -0.42
N GLN A 107 0.92 5.80 0.08
CA GLN A 107 1.31 5.60 1.47
C GLN A 107 0.31 6.26 2.44
N SER A 108 -0.13 7.49 2.16
CA SER A 108 -1.15 8.19 2.96
C SER A 108 -2.47 7.43 2.96
N LEU A 109 -2.93 6.97 1.79
CA LEU A 109 -4.18 6.21 1.66
C LEU A 109 -4.10 4.87 2.38
N MET A 110 -2.98 4.16 2.25
CA MET A 110 -2.74 2.90 2.94
C MET A 110 -2.70 3.08 4.46
N ALA A 111 -1.96 4.07 4.97
CA ALA A 111 -1.93 4.40 6.38
C ALA A 111 -3.32 4.77 6.92
N TYR A 112 -4.08 5.58 6.17
CA TYR A 112 -5.46 5.91 6.51
C TYR A 112 -6.34 4.64 6.59
N ASN A 113 -6.25 3.74 5.61
CA ASN A 113 -7.04 2.51 5.58
C ASN A 113 -6.69 1.54 6.73
N ILE A 114 -5.41 1.47 7.10
CA ILE A 114 -4.96 0.73 8.29
C ILE A 114 -5.56 1.34 9.56
N LEU A 115 -5.56 2.66 9.69
CA LEU A 115 -6.13 3.33 10.86
C LEU A 115 -7.66 3.15 10.97
N LEU A 116 -8.36 3.06 9.84
CA LEU A 116 -9.77 2.67 9.81
C LEU A 116 -9.97 1.25 10.36
N SER A 117 -9.12 0.30 9.98
CA SER A 117 -9.24 -1.11 10.40
C SER A 117 -9.12 -1.31 11.92
N VAL A 118 -8.36 -0.46 12.59
CA VAL A 118 -8.18 -0.48 14.06
C VAL A 118 -9.11 0.49 14.80
N GLY A 119 -10.09 1.09 14.12
CA GLY A 119 -11.10 1.94 14.74
C GLY A 119 -10.62 3.32 15.19
N ARG A 120 -9.49 3.81 14.66
CA ARG A 120 -8.93 5.14 15.03
C ARG A 120 -9.93 6.29 14.80
N PHE A 121 -10.81 6.12 13.81
CA PHE A 121 -11.80 7.12 13.39
C PHE A 121 -13.25 6.72 13.75
N GLY A 122 -13.43 5.92 14.79
CA GLY A 122 -14.75 5.42 15.22
C GLY A 122 -15.29 4.34 14.27
N ASP A 123 -16.60 4.36 14.01
CA ASP A 123 -17.31 3.34 13.22
C ASP A 123 -17.18 3.50 11.69
N ARG A 124 -16.09 4.13 11.23
CA ARG A 124 -15.84 4.27 9.79
C ARG A 124 -15.34 2.95 9.21
N GLU A 125 -15.96 2.51 8.14
CA GLU A 125 -15.56 1.31 7.41
C GLU A 125 -14.26 1.53 6.62
N LEU A 126 -13.63 0.42 6.20
CA LEU A 126 -12.49 0.44 5.28
C LEU A 126 -12.88 1.07 3.96
N LEU A 127 -11.89 1.64 3.27
CA LEU A 127 -12.09 2.21 1.95
C LEU A 127 -12.59 1.15 0.96
N ASN A 128 -13.63 1.49 0.21
CA ASN A 128 -14.24 0.63 -0.77
C ASN A 128 -14.47 1.37 -2.11
N TYR A 129 -14.94 0.62 -3.11
CA TYR A 129 -15.22 1.16 -4.43
C TYR A 129 -16.22 2.32 -4.38
N GLY A 130 -15.83 3.45 -4.97
CA GLY A 130 -16.66 4.65 -5.06
C GLY A 130 -16.41 5.67 -3.94
N ASP A 131 -15.62 5.32 -2.92
CA ASP A 131 -15.27 6.24 -1.85
C ASP A 131 -14.45 7.43 -2.37
N ARG A 132 -14.61 8.55 -1.68
CA ARG A 132 -13.89 9.80 -1.97
C ARG A 132 -13.07 10.19 -0.76
N VAL A 133 -11.77 10.18 -0.92
CA VAL A 133 -10.84 10.63 0.11
C VAL A 133 -10.38 12.06 -0.23
N PRO A 134 -10.73 13.06 0.59
CA PRO A 134 -10.18 14.40 0.42
C PRO A 134 -8.70 14.39 0.78
N LEU A 135 -7.84 14.26 -0.24
CA LEU A 135 -6.40 14.29 -0.09
C LEU A 135 -5.88 15.71 -0.27
N ALA A 136 -5.33 16.29 0.79
CA ALA A 136 -4.45 17.44 0.65
C ALA A 136 -3.11 16.93 0.11
N ILE A 137 -2.82 17.19 -1.17
CA ILE A 137 -1.49 16.92 -1.72
C ILE A 137 -0.53 17.95 -1.12
N GLN A 138 0.05 17.64 0.02
CA GLN A 138 1.18 18.40 0.54
C GLN A 138 2.45 17.88 -0.15
N PRO A 139 3.28 18.75 -0.75
CA PRO A 139 4.54 18.31 -1.35
C PRO A 139 5.39 17.62 -0.28
N PRO A 140 6.12 16.54 -0.62
CA PRO A 140 6.97 15.86 0.35
C PRO A 140 7.95 16.87 0.96
N ILE A 141 8.04 16.88 2.28
CA ILE A 141 9.03 17.67 3.00
C ILE A 141 10.39 17.21 2.48
N GLN A 142 11.10 18.11 1.80
CA GLN A 142 12.46 17.84 1.33
C GLN A 142 13.34 17.63 2.57
N GLY A 143 13.78 16.38 2.78
CA GLY A 143 14.88 16.05 3.67
C GLY A 143 16.22 16.26 2.99
#